data_AF-A0A7P0MNE9-F1
#
_entry.id   AF-A0A7P0MNE9-F1
#
_cell.length_a   1.000
_cell.length_b   1.000
_cell.length_c   1.000
_cell.angle_alpha   90.00
_cell.angle_beta   90.00
_cell.angle_gamma   90.00
#
_symmetry.space_group_name_H-M   'P 1'
#
loop_
_entity.id
_entity.type
_entity.pdbx_description
1 polymer ?
#
loop_
_entity_poly.entity_id
_entity_poly.type
_entity_poly.pdbx_seq_one_letter_code
_entity_poly.pdbx_strand_id
1 'polypeptide(L)'
;MRETSGFTLKKGRSAPLVFHPPDALIAVPFDDDDKIVGGYTCEENSLPYQVSLNSGSHFCGGSLISEQWVVSAAHCYKTRIQVRLGEHNIKVLEGNEQFINAAKIIRHPKYNRDTLDNDIMLIKLSSPAVINARVSTISLPTTPPAAGTECLISGWGNTLSFGADYPDELKCLDAPVLTQAECKASYPGKITNSMFCVGFLEGGKDSCQRDSGGPVVCNGQLQGVVSWGHGCAWKNRPGVYTKVYNYVDWIKDTIAANS
;
A
#
# COMPACT_ATOMS: atom_id res chain seq x y z
N MET A 1 -65.64 29.56 46.34
CA MET A 1 -64.99 28.23 46.37
C MET A 1 -65.06 27.66 44.96
N ARG A 2 -63.94 27.09 44.46
CA ARG A 2 -63.60 26.73 43.05
C ARG A 2 -62.94 27.90 42.30
N GLU A 3 -61.60 27.97 42.23
CA GLU A 3 -60.66 27.30 41.27
C GLU A 3 -60.96 27.71 39.83
N THR A 4 -60.05 28.13 38.94
CA THR A 4 -58.57 28.17 38.73
C THR A 4 -58.40 29.20 37.57
N SER A 5 -57.34 29.97 37.34
CA SER A 5 -55.94 29.66 37.06
C SER A 5 -55.23 31.00 36.87
N GLY A 6 -54.02 31.16 37.43
CA GLY A 6 -53.15 32.30 37.13
C GLY A 6 -52.42 32.09 35.80
N PHE A 7 -52.19 33.19 35.07
CA PHE A 7 -51.12 33.29 34.09
C PHE A 7 -50.54 34.70 34.11
N THR A 8 -49.28 34.80 34.53
CA THR A 8 -48.49 36.03 34.60
C THR A 8 -47.92 36.35 33.23
N LEU A 9 -48.17 37.56 32.72
CA LEU A 9 -47.55 38.10 31.51
C LEU A 9 -46.03 38.27 31.72
N LYS A 10 -45.20 37.56 30.94
CA LYS A 10 -43.78 37.91 30.74
C LYS A 10 -43.65 38.78 29.50
N LYS A 11 -43.00 39.94 29.71
CA LYS A 11 -42.61 40.95 28.72
C LYS A 11 -41.79 40.33 27.59
N GLY A 12 -42.29 40.41 26.34
CA GLY A 12 -41.52 40.12 25.13
C GLY A 12 -40.46 41.21 24.89
N ARG A 13 -39.23 40.80 24.61
CA ARG A 13 -38.19 41.67 24.04
C ARG A 13 -38.27 41.58 22.51
N SER A 14 -38.22 42.73 21.86
CA SER A 14 -38.17 42.87 20.40
C SER A 14 -36.91 42.21 19.83
N ALA A 15 -37.08 41.39 18.79
CA ALA A 15 -35.98 40.88 17.97
C ALA A 15 -35.79 41.82 16.77
N PRO A 16 -34.56 42.24 16.41
CA PRO A 16 -34.31 42.82 15.11
C PRO A 16 -34.44 41.74 14.03
N LEU A 17 -35.14 42.07 12.95
CA LEU A 17 -35.17 41.29 11.71
C LEU A 17 -33.76 41.24 11.13
N VAL A 18 -33.11 40.09 11.24
CA VAL A 18 -31.88 39.78 10.49
C VAL A 18 -32.30 39.14 9.18
N PHE A 19 -32.07 39.85 8.08
CA PHE A 19 -32.22 39.31 6.73
C PHE A 19 -31.23 38.15 6.53
N HIS A 20 -31.74 36.98 6.15
CA HIS A 20 -30.93 35.87 5.65
C HIS A 20 -30.52 36.12 4.20
N PRO A 21 -29.22 36.11 3.85
CA PRO A 21 -28.81 35.73 2.50
C PRO A 21 -29.00 34.20 2.34
N PRO A 22 -29.51 33.72 1.19
CA PRO A 22 -29.46 32.31 0.87
C PRO A 22 -28.00 31.93 0.56
N ASP A 23 -27.68 30.66 0.84
CA ASP A 23 -26.40 29.99 0.56
C ASP A 23 -25.24 30.28 1.53
N ALA A 24 -25.46 29.90 2.80
CA ALA A 24 -24.35 29.47 3.65
C ALA A 24 -24.22 27.95 3.53
N LEU A 25 -23.27 27.51 2.70
CA LEU A 25 -22.77 26.13 2.70
C LEU A 25 -22.29 25.80 4.10
N ILE A 26 -22.98 24.87 4.76
CA ILE A 26 -22.47 24.19 5.95
C ILE A 26 -21.24 23.42 5.47
N ALA A 27 -20.05 23.92 5.80
CA ALA A 27 -18.82 23.14 5.68
C ALA A 27 -18.91 22.00 6.70
N VAL A 28 -19.36 20.85 6.22
CA VAL A 28 -19.13 19.57 6.90
C VAL A 28 -17.62 19.36 6.86
N PRO A 29 -16.95 19.09 7.99
CA PRO A 29 -15.56 18.66 7.92
C PRO A 29 -15.56 17.35 7.14
N PHE A 30 -15.01 17.38 5.93
CA PHE A 30 -14.59 16.16 5.25
C PHE A 30 -13.39 15.66 6.04
N ASP A 31 -13.52 14.50 6.68
CA ASP A 31 -12.35 13.74 7.12
C ASP A 31 -11.57 13.37 5.86
N ASP A 32 -10.55 14.16 5.55
CA ASP A 32 -9.68 14.06 4.37
C ASP A 32 -8.54 13.04 4.63
N ASP A 33 -8.90 11.80 5.02
CA ASP A 33 -7.93 10.74 5.32
C ASP A 33 -7.99 9.57 4.33
N ASP A 34 -7.84 9.88 3.03
CA ASP A 34 -7.63 8.89 1.97
C ASP A 34 -6.21 9.01 1.37
N LYS A 35 -5.29 8.07 1.67
CA LYS A 35 -3.90 8.06 1.14
C LYS A 35 -3.38 6.61 0.96
N ILE A 36 -2.42 6.35 0.04
CA ILE A 36 -2.60 5.49 -1.19
C ILE A 36 -3.72 6.11 -2.02
N VAL A 37 -3.64 6.18 -3.35
CA VAL A 37 -4.68 6.91 -4.09
C VAL A 37 -6.03 6.24 -3.79
N GLY A 38 -6.94 6.95 -3.10
CA GLY A 38 -8.22 6.43 -2.58
C GLY A 38 -8.12 5.28 -1.56
N GLY A 39 -6.99 5.15 -0.86
CA GLY A 39 -6.75 4.23 0.26
C GLY A 39 -7.08 4.85 1.61
N TYR A 40 -6.52 4.35 2.70
CA TYR A 40 -6.72 4.84 4.08
C TYR A 40 -5.44 4.67 4.91
N THR A 41 -5.33 5.37 6.05
CA THR A 41 -4.21 5.17 6.99
C THR A 41 -4.30 3.78 7.62
N CYS A 42 -3.26 2.95 7.46
CA CYS A 42 -3.21 1.66 8.13
C CYS A 42 -3.20 1.88 9.65
N GLU A 43 -3.80 0.98 10.42
CA GLU A 43 -3.61 0.97 11.87
C GLU A 43 -2.11 0.80 12.20
N GLU A 44 -1.62 1.54 13.19
CA GLU A 44 -0.21 1.54 13.58
C GLU A 44 0.29 0.11 13.84
N ASN A 45 1.37 -0.31 13.18
CA ASN A 45 1.97 -1.65 13.27
C ASN A 45 1.07 -2.83 12.83
N SER A 46 -0.07 -2.59 12.21
CA SER A 46 -0.97 -3.66 11.74
C SER A 46 -0.36 -4.56 10.66
N LEU A 47 0.65 -4.07 9.94
CA LEU A 47 1.32 -4.78 8.83
C LEU A 47 2.80 -5.06 9.14
N PRO A 48 3.10 -5.98 10.08
CA PRO A 48 4.46 -6.18 10.61
C PRO A 48 5.46 -6.75 9.60
N TYR A 49 5.00 -7.18 8.42
CA TYR A 49 5.83 -7.66 7.32
C TYR A 49 6.23 -6.55 6.33
N GLN A 50 5.58 -5.39 6.39
CA GLN A 50 5.91 -4.25 5.53
C GLN A 50 7.31 -3.75 5.89
N VAL A 51 8.13 -3.51 4.87
CA VAL A 51 9.42 -2.82 5.06
C VAL A 51 9.53 -1.61 4.14
N SER A 52 10.31 -0.63 4.60
CA SER A 52 10.72 0.54 3.83
C SER A 52 12.16 0.32 3.35
N LEU A 53 12.37 0.37 2.03
CA LEU A 53 13.70 0.38 1.45
C LEU A 53 14.20 1.82 1.40
N ASN A 54 15.31 2.07 2.10
CA ASN A 54 15.87 3.39 2.29
C ASN A 54 17.28 3.50 1.70
N SER A 55 17.55 4.61 1.01
CA SER A 55 18.88 4.97 0.49
C SER A 55 19.13 6.46 0.72
N GLY A 56 19.02 6.90 1.97
CA GLY A 56 18.99 8.32 2.39
C GLY A 56 17.56 8.85 2.55
N SER A 57 16.62 8.28 1.81
CA SER A 57 15.18 8.44 1.98
C SER A 57 14.45 7.17 1.50
N HIS A 58 13.19 7.02 1.91
CA HIS A 58 12.31 5.98 1.38
C HIS A 58 12.17 6.12 -0.14
N PHE A 59 12.33 5.01 -0.85
CA PHE A 59 12.19 4.99 -2.31
C PHE A 59 11.35 3.82 -2.85
N CYS A 60 11.20 2.73 -2.09
CA CYS A 60 10.40 1.56 -2.43
C CYS A 60 9.96 0.84 -1.15
N GLY A 61 8.93 0.00 -1.27
CA GLY A 61 8.53 -0.98 -0.26
C GLY A 61 9.23 -2.34 -0.42
N GLY A 62 8.87 -3.25 0.48
CA GLY A 62 9.25 -4.66 0.46
C GLY A 62 8.40 -5.47 1.43
N SER A 63 8.60 -6.78 1.45
CA SER A 63 7.93 -7.71 2.35
C SER A 63 8.94 -8.63 3.03
N LEU A 64 8.95 -8.67 4.35
CA LEU A 64 9.76 -9.63 5.12
C LEU A 64 9.15 -11.03 5.00
N ILE A 65 9.89 -11.98 4.43
CA ILE A 65 9.42 -13.37 4.21
C ILE A 65 10.13 -14.40 5.10
N SER A 66 11.22 -13.99 5.75
CA SER A 66 11.91 -14.71 6.82
C SER A 66 12.70 -13.71 7.65
N GLU A 67 13.29 -14.13 8.77
CA GLU A 67 14.09 -13.24 9.63
C GLU A 67 15.22 -12.52 8.88
N GLN A 68 15.74 -13.08 7.78
CA GLN A 68 16.89 -12.51 7.07
C GLN A 68 16.63 -12.21 5.59
N TRP A 69 15.39 -12.32 5.11
CA TRP A 69 15.08 -12.14 3.69
C TRP A 69 13.83 -11.30 3.45
N VAL A 70 13.98 -10.35 2.53
CA VAL A 70 12.91 -9.47 2.04
C VAL A 70 12.70 -9.72 0.54
N VAL A 71 11.44 -9.77 0.12
CA VAL A 71 11.02 -9.69 -1.29
C VAL A 71 10.71 -8.24 -1.63
N SER A 72 11.12 -7.80 -2.82
CA SER A 72 10.75 -6.48 -3.39
C SER A 72 10.78 -6.56 -4.92
N ALA A 73 10.58 -5.43 -5.62
CA ALA A 73 10.61 -5.35 -7.07
C ALA A 73 12.05 -5.22 -7.59
N ALA A 74 12.39 -5.87 -8.71
CA ALA A 74 13.73 -5.80 -9.29
C ALA A 74 14.10 -4.39 -9.77
N HIS A 75 13.13 -3.60 -10.21
CA HIS A 75 13.34 -2.22 -10.62
C HIS A 75 13.70 -1.29 -9.44
N CYS A 76 13.44 -1.70 -8.19
CA CYS A 76 13.87 -1.00 -6.98
C CYS A 76 15.35 -1.22 -6.64
N TYR A 77 16.11 -1.97 -7.46
CA TYR A 77 17.52 -2.23 -7.19
C TYR A 77 18.35 -0.94 -7.03
N LYS A 78 19.12 -0.89 -5.94
CA LYS A 78 20.21 0.07 -5.70
C LYS A 78 21.41 -0.67 -5.13
N THR A 79 22.60 -0.10 -5.26
CA THR A 79 23.84 -0.71 -4.75
C THR A 79 23.96 -0.68 -3.22
N ARG A 80 23.23 0.23 -2.57
CA ARG A 80 23.18 0.35 -1.10
C ARG A 80 21.72 0.54 -0.70
N ILE A 81 21.24 -0.36 0.16
CA ILE A 81 19.89 -0.33 0.71
C ILE A 81 19.99 -0.59 2.20
N GLN A 82 19.38 0.29 3.00
CA GLN A 82 19.03 0.01 4.38
C GLN A 82 17.55 -0.40 4.39
N VAL A 83 17.28 -1.60 4.90
CA VAL A 83 15.93 -2.09 5.13
C VAL A 83 15.49 -1.59 6.49
N ARG A 84 14.33 -0.92 6.53
CA ARG A 84 13.71 -0.46 7.78
C ARG A 84 12.44 -1.25 8.02
N LEU A 85 12.39 -1.95 9.15
CA LEU A 85 11.28 -2.78 9.59
C LEU A 85 10.61 -2.13 10.80
N GLY A 86 9.33 -2.42 11.04
CA GLY A 86 8.60 -1.90 12.20
C GLY A 86 8.28 -0.40 12.13
N GLU A 87 8.29 0.16 10.92
CA GLU A 87 7.96 1.56 10.63
C GLU A 87 6.44 1.70 10.46
N HIS A 88 5.83 2.71 11.09
CA HIS A 88 4.54 3.25 10.68
C HIS A 88 4.73 4.65 10.09
N ASN A 89 5.35 5.57 10.84
CA ASN A 89 5.73 6.90 10.37
C ASN A 89 7.22 6.99 9.99
N ILE A 90 7.53 7.03 8.69
CA ILE A 90 8.92 6.98 8.18
C ILE A 90 9.75 8.26 8.40
N LYS A 91 9.20 9.27 9.10
CA LYS A 91 9.90 10.54 9.42
C LYS A 91 10.30 10.67 10.87
N VAL A 92 9.72 9.88 11.77
CA VAL A 92 9.99 9.93 13.21
C VAL A 92 10.42 8.56 13.70
N LEU A 93 11.05 8.50 14.88
CA LEU A 93 11.34 7.24 15.55
C LEU A 93 10.27 6.99 16.60
N GLU A 94 9.51 5.92 16.39
CA GLU A 94 8.41 5.43 17.22
C GLU A 94 8.90 4.38 18.23
N GLY A 95 10.15 3.92 18.10
CA GLY A 95 10.87 3.08 19.08
C GLY A 95 10.80 1.58 18.81
N ASN A 96 10.23 1.18 17.69
CA ASN A 96 10.01 -0.22 17.31
C ASN A 96 10.84 -0.64 16.09
N GLU A 97 11.55 0.32 15.51
CA GLU A 97 12.18 0.16 14.22
C GLU A 97 13.45 -0.67 14.31
N GLN A 98 13.67 -1.45 13.26
CA GLN A 98 14.93 -2.16 13.05
C GLN A 98 15.52 -1.70 11.73
N PHE A 99 16.73 -1.15 11.79
CA PHE A 99 17.45 -0.66 10.61
C PHE A 99 18.59 -1.61 10.29
N ILE A 100 18.43 -2.39 9.22
CA ILE A 100 19.38 -3.44 8.85
C ILE A 100 19.82 -3.23 7.42
N ASN A 101 21.13 -3.20 7.18
CA ASN A 101 21.66 -3.03 5.83
C ASN A 101 21.45 -4.30 5.00
N ALA A 102 21.28 -4.14 3.69
CA ALA A 102 21.33 -5.25 2.75
C ALA A 102 22.77 -5.78 2.65
N ALA A 103 22.98 -7.07 2.95
CA ALA A 103 24.22 -7.77 2.67
C ALA A 103 24.31 -8.26 1.22
N LYS A 104 23.16 -8.63 0.63
CA LYS A 104 23.08 -9.09 -0.75
C LYS A 104 21.74 -8.68 -1.37
N ILE A 105 21.76 -8.30 -2.64
CA ILE A 105 20.56 -7.94 -3.41
C ILE A 105 20.60 -8.75 -4.71
N ILE A 106 19.60 -9.59 -4.92
CA ILE A 106 19.55 -10.58 -5.99
C ILE A 106 18.29 -10.31 -6.81
N ARG A 107 18.45 -9.67 -7.98
CA ARG A 107 17.36 -9.58 -8.97
C ARG A 107 17.11 -10.94 -9.58
N HIS A 108 15.86 -11.20 -9.97
CA HIS A 108 15.53 -12.36 -10.76
C HIS A 108 16.39 -12.40 -12.04
N PRO A 109 17.01 -13.55 -12.40
CA PRO A 109 17.95 -13.62 -13.52
C PRO A 109 17.33 -13.33 -14.88
N LYS A 110 15.99 -13.46 -14.99
CA LYS A 110 15.22 -13.15 -16.20
C LYS A 110 14.51 -11.79 -16.14
N TYR A 111 14.83 -10.93 -15.17
CA TYR A 111 14.25 -9.60 -15.11
C TYR A 111 14.55 -8.82 -16.38
N ASN A 112 13.50 -8.32 -17.03
CA ASN A 112 13.60 -7.50 -18.23
C ASN A 112 13.18 -6.05 -17.89
N ARG A 113 14.13 -5.12 -17.95
CA ARG A 113 13.90 -3.72 -17.57
C ARG A 113 12.93 -2.97 -18.50
N ASP A 114 12.82 -3.37 -19.76
CA ASP A 114 12.01 -2.66 -20.75
C ASP A 114 10.52 -3.05 -20.65
N THR A 115 10.26 -4.29 -20.30
CA THR A 115 8.89 -4.85 -20.16
C THR A 115 8.43 -4.97 -18.71
N LEU A 116 9.34 -4.85 -17.75
CA LEU A 116 9.16 -5.19 -16.34
C LEU A 116 8.72 -6.63 -16.11
N ASP A 117 8.97 -7.53 -17.07
CA ASP A 117 8.75 -8.95 -16.86
C ASP A 117 9.77 -9.51 -15.86
N ASN A 118 9.30 -10.39 -14.97
CA ASN A 118 10.07 -10.92 -13.85
C ASN A 118 10.62 -9.86 -12.91
N ASP A 119 9.82 -8.83 -12.64
CA ASP A 119 10.15 -7.72 -11.73
C ASP A 119 10.04 -8.14 -10.25
N ILE A 120 10.99 -8.96 -9.81
CA ILE A 120 11.14 -9.42 -8.43
C ILE A 120 12.62 -9.51 -8.05
N MET A 121 12.93 -9.15 -6.81
CA MET A 121 14.25 -9.33 -6.21
C MET A 121 14.15 -9.82 -4.77
N LEU A 122 15.22 -10.45 -4.32
CA LEU A 122 15.46 -10.79 -2.93
C LEU A 122 16.56 -9.93 -2.34
N ILE A 123 16.37 -9.53 -1.08
CA ILE A 123 17.35 -8.80 -0.30
C ILE A 123 17.69 -9.64 0.94
N LYS A 124 18.95 -10.07 1.07
CA LYS A 124 19.47 -10.69 2.30
C LYS A 124 19.89 -9.59 3.27
N LEU A 125 19.35 -9.63 4.48
CA LEU A 125 19.73 -8.71 5.56
C LEU A 125 21.13 -9.06 6.10
N SER A 126 21.90 -8.05 6.52
CA SER A 126 23.23 -8.24 7.11
C SER A 126 23.22 -8.95 8.45
N SER A 127 22.09 -8.90 9.15
CA SER A 127 21.79 -9.66 10.37
C SER A 127 20.31 -10.06 10.33
N PRO A 128 19.89 -11.15 11.00
CA PRO A 128 18.48 -11.45 11.17
C PRO A 128 17.74 -10.31 11.89
N ALA A 129 16.51 -10.06 11.48
CA ALA A 129 15.56 -9.21 12.19
C ALA A 129 15.05 -9.92 13.45
N VAL A 130 14.80 -9.15 14.49
CA VAL A 130 14.21 -9.63 15.75
C VAL A 130 12.69 -9.69 15.58
N ILE A 131 12.13 -10.88 15.45
CA ILE A 131 10.69 -11.07 15.27
C ILE A 131 9.92 -10.74 16.55
N ASN A 132 8.86 -9.96 16.42
CA ASN A 132 7.95 -9.56 17.49
C ASN A 132 6.58 -9.15 16.90
N ALA A 133 5.70 -8.55 17.73
CA ALA A 133 4.35 -8.14 17.28
C ALA A 133 4.35 -7.10 16.15
N ARG A 134 5.41 -6.30 16.01
CA ARG A 134 5.55 -5.18 15.06
C ARG A 134 6.49 -5.48 13.90
N VAL A 135 7.28 -6.54 14.00
CA VAL A 135 8.16 -7.05 12.94
C VAL A 135 7.95 -8.56 12.82
N SER A 136 7.31 -9.00 11.74
CA SER A 136 6.96 -10.41 11.51
C SER A 136 6.98 -10.73 10.03
N THR A 137 6.96 -12.02 9.70
CA THR A 137 7.10 -12.49 8.32
C THR A 137 5.74 -12.74 7.68
N ILE A 138 5.62 -12.46 6.38
CA ILE A 138 4.48 -12.89 5.58
C ILE A 138 4.76 -14.23 4.88
N SER A 139 3.76 -15.10 4.81
CA SER A 139 3.89 -16.40 4.16
C SER A 139 3.92 -16.26 2.63
N LEU A 140 4.73 -17.11 1.98
CA LEU A 140 4.68 -17.28 0.53
C LEU A 140 3.37 -17.97 0.10
N PRO A 141 2.87 -17.69 -1.11
CA PRO A 141 1.59 -18.21 -1.57
C PRO A 141 1.70 -19.69 -1.94
N THR A 142 0.66 -20.46 -1.62
CA THR A 142 0.56 -21.90 -1.97
C THR A 142 -0.34 -22.14 -3.18
N THR A 143 -1.12 -21.13 -3.57
CA THR A 143 -2.00 -21.15 -4.75
C THR A 143 -1.91 -19.79 -5.45
N PRO A 144 -2.13 -19.74 -6.78
CA PRO A 144 -2.16 -18.47 -7.51
C PRO A 144 -3.33 -17.60 -7.04
N PRO A 145 -3.24 -16.26 -7.22
CA PRO A 145 -4.35 -15.37 -6.90
C PRO A 145 -5.54 -15.65 -7.82
N ALA A 146 -6.71 -15.84 -7.23
CA ALA A 146 -7.97 -16.03 -7.96
C ALA A 146 -8.62 -14.66 -8.23
N ALA A 147 -9.29 -14.52 -9.38
CA ALA A 147 -10.04 -13.30 -9.70
C ALA A 147 -11.18 -13.09 -8.70
N GLY A 148 -11.40 -11.83 -8.31
CA GLY A 148 -12.37 -11.43 -7.29
C GLY A 148 -11.90 -11.62 -5.85
N THR A 149 -10.72 -12.22 -5.61
CA THR A 149 -10.15 -12.26 -4.26
C THR A 149 -9.78 -10.85 -3.82
N GLU A 150 -10.27 -10.43 -2.66
CA GLU A 150 -9.85 -9.19 -2.01
C GLU A 150 -8.43 -9.33 -1.45
N CYS A 151 -7.63 -8.30 -1.67
CA CYS A 151 -6.24 -8.23 -1.22
C CYS A 151 -5.96 -6.86 -0.61
N LEU A 152 -5.05 -6.84 0.36
CA LEU A 152 -4.53 -5.64 0.96
C LEU A 152 -3.22 -5.23 0.28
N ILE A 153 -3.18 -3.99 -0.20
CA ILE A 153 -1.99 -3.32 -0.73
C ILE A 153 -1.56 -2.26 0.28
N SER A 154 -0.25 -2.10 0.50
CA SER A 154 0.25 -1.08 1.43
C SER A 154 1.57 -0.44 1.00
N GLY A 155 1.77 0.81 1.41
CA GLY A 155 3.01 1.55 1.13
C GLY A 155 2.99 3.01 1.57
N TRP A 156 4.09 3.71 1.29
CA TRP A 156 4.29 5.15 1.55
C TRP A 156 4.41 5.94 0.24
N GLY A 157 3.75 5.44 -0.80
CA GLY A 157 3.74 6.04 -2.12
C GLY A 157 2.86 7.27 -2.24
N ASN A 158 2.93 7.87 -3.43
CA ASN A 158 2.17 9.05 -3.77
C ASN A 158 0.66 8.79 -3.64
N THR A 159 -0.08 9.76 -3.10
CA THR A 159 -1.48 9.59 -2.72
C THR A 159 -2.43 10.34 -3.64
N LEU A 160 -1.87 11.06 -4.63
CA LEU A 160 -2.63 11.78 -5.62
C LEU A 160 -2.53 11.10 -6.99
N SER A 161 -3.66 11.00 -7.70
CA SER A 161 -3.68 10.58 -9.12
C SER A 161 -2.93 11.55 -10.04
N PHE A 162 -2.80 12.81 -9.62
CA PHE A 162 -2.10 13.89 -10.31
C PHE A 162 -1.35 14.77 -9.31
N GLY A 163 -0.08 15.08 -9.59
CA GLY A 163 0.79 15.79 -8.64
C GLY A 163 1.53 14.83 -7.73
N ALA A 164 2.02 15.34 -6.60
CA ALA A 164 2.80 14.56 -5.65
C ALA A 164 2.47 14.96 -4.21
N ASP A 165 1.98 14.00 -3.44
CA ASP A 165 1.82 14.07 -1.99
C ASP A 165 2.27 12.73 -1.41
N TYR A 166 3.31 12.75 -0.58
CA TYR A 166 3.91 11.55 -0.02
C TYR A 166 3.61 11.51 1.48
N PRO A 167 2.92 10.48 1.96
CA PRO A 167 2.51 10.39 3.34
C PRO A 167 3.72 9.99 4.20
N ASP A 168 3.72 10.44 5.43
CA ASP A 168 4.70 9.99 6.42
C ASP A 168 4.26 8.65 7.04
N GLU A 169 2.95 8.47 7.25
CA GLU A 169 2.35 7.26 7.80
C GLU A 169 2.01 6.23 6.72
N LEU A 170 2.06 4.95 7.11
CA LEU A 170 1.77 3.83 6.22
C LEU A 170 0.30 3.85 5.78
N LYS A 171 0.11 3.63 4.48
CA LYS A 171 -1.19 3.66 3.82
C LYS A 171 -1.59 2.29 3.30
N CYS A 172 -2.89 2.03 3.30
CA CYS A 172 -3.53 0.76 3.01
C CYS A 172 -4.61 0.93 1.93
N LEU A 173 -4.82 -0.11 1.12
CA LEU A 173 -5.89 -0.18 0.14
C LEU A 173 -6.35 -1.63 -0.02
N ASP A 174 -7.63 -1.88 0.27
CA ASP A 174 -8.30 -3.12 -0.12
C ASP A 174 -8.71 -3.04 -1.59
N ALA A 175 -8.35 -4.07 -2.35
CA ALA A 175 -8.63 -4.13 -3.78
C ALA A 175 -8.80 -5.58 -4.28
N PRO A 176 -9.74 -5.81 -5.22
CA PRO A 176 -9.94 -7.12 -5.83
C PRO A 176 -8.87 -7.44 -6.87
N VAL A 177 -8.52 -8.72 -6.96
CA VAL A 177 -7.81 -9.28 -8.12
C VAL A 177 -8.71 -9.23 -9.35
N LEU A 178 -8.24 -8.61 -10.43
CA LEU A 178 -8.97 -8.59 -11.70
C LEU A 178 -8.73 -9.88 -12.50
N THR A 179 -9.64 -10.17 -13.42
CA THR A 179 -9.42 -11.28 -14.35
C THR A 179 -8.22 -11.00 -15.25
N GLN A 180 -7.56 -12.06 -15.71
CA GLN A 180 -6.46 -11.93 -16.68
C GLN A 180 -6.92 -11.25 -17.98
N ALA A 181 -8.19 -11.44 -18.37
CA ALA A 181 -8.77 -10.84 -19.56
C ALA A 181 -8.91 -9.32 -19.41
N GLU A 182 -9.45 -8.85 -18.29
CA GLU A 182 -9.54 -7.42 -17.97
C GLU A 182 -8.15 -6.77 -17.92
N CYS A 183 -7.21 -7.41 -17.23
CA CYS A 183 -5.83 -6.92 -17.14
C CYS A 183 -5.18 -6.77 -18.53
N LYS A 184 -5.34 -7.78 -19.40
CA LYS A 184 -4.85 -7.74 -20.80
C LYS A 184 -5.58 -6.69 -21.65
N ALA A 185 -6.88 -6.48 -21.43
CA ALA A 185 -7.66 -5.46 -22.13
C ALA A 185 -7.21 -4.04 -21.73
N SER A 186 -6.88 -3.82 -20.46
CA SER A 186 -6.30 -2.56 -19.95
C SER A 186 -4.91 -2.28 -20.51
N TYR A 187 -4.13 -3.33 -20.84
CA TYR A 187 -2.75 -3.21 -21.30
C TYR A 187 -2.43 -4.17 -22.47
N PRO A 188 -2.94 -3.90 -23.69
CA PRO A 188 -2.78 -4.80 -24.83
C PRO A 188 -1.31 -5.08 -25.15
N GLY A 189 -0.93 -6.36 -25.19
CA GLY A 189 0.42 -6.82 -25.52
C GLY A 189 1.48 -6.62 -24.43
N LYS A 190 1.13 -6.10 -23.24
CA LYS A 190 2.09 -5.81 -22.17
C LYS A 190 2.02 -6.75 -20.97
N ILE A 191 0.89 -7.42 -20.74
CA ILE A 191 0.71 -8.31 -19.59
C ILE A 191 1.23 -9.72 -19.91
N THR A 192 2.24 -10.15 -19.17
CA THR A 192 2.79 -11.51 -19.23
C THR A 192 2.10 -12.45 -18.24
N ASN A 193 2.43 -13.75 -18.26
CA ASN A 193 1.90 -14.71 -17.29
C ASN A 193 2.46 -14.51 -15.87
N SER A 194 3.56 -13.77 -15.76
CA SER A 194 4.21 -13.35 -14.52
C SER A 194 3.58 -12.12 -13.88
N MET A 195 2.55 -11.56 -14.49
CA MET A 195 1.84 -10.36 -14.04
C MET A 195 0.37 -10.65 -13.79
N PHE A 196 -0.25 -9.84 -12.93
CA PHE A 196 -1.69 -9.76 -12.74
C PHE A 196 -2.08 -8.35 -12.31
N CYS A 197 -3.36 -8.02 -12.42
CA CYS A 197 -3.87 -6.72 -12.02
C CYS A 197 -4.72 -6.83 -10.75
N VAL A 198 -4.62 -5.81 -9.90
CA VAL A 198 -5.42 -5.66 -8.67
C VAL A 198 -5.87 -4.20 -8.62
N GLY A 199 -7.13 -3.96 -8.31
CA GLY A 199 -7.69 -2.62 -8.27
C GLY A 199 -9.02 -2.49 -9.02
N PHE A 200 -9.33 -1.26 -9.39
CA PHE A 200 -10.66 -0.83 -9.82
C PHE A 200 -10.60 -0.25 -11.24
N LEU A 201 -11.38 -0.78 -12.18
CA LEU A 201 -11.37 -0.32 -13.57
C LEU A 201 -11.98 1.07 -13.74
N GLU A 202 -12.85 1.49 -12.82
CA GLU A 202 -13.40 2.83 -12.72
C GLU A 202 -12.33 3.89 -12.39
N GLY A 203 -11.18 3.48 -11.85
CA GLY A 203 -10.14 4.37 -11.33
C GLY A 203 -10.45 4.86 -9.91
N GLY A 204 -9.79 5.94 -9.49
CA GLY A 204 -9.95 6.54 -8.16
C GLY A 204 -9.22 5.82 -7.02
N LYS A 205 -8.89 4.53 -7.19
CA LYS A 205 -8.16 3.72 -6.21
C LYS A 205 -7.01 2.92 -6.82
N ASP A 206 -5.78 3.13 -6.36
CA ASP A 206 -4.59 2.41 -6.85
C ASP A 206 -3.34 2.63 -5.98
N SER A 207 -2.39 1.71 -6.08
CA SER A 207 -0.99 1.96 -5.71
C SER A 207 -0.34 3.00 -6.64
N CYS A 208 0.76 3.61 -6.21
CA CYS A 208 1.40 4.67 -6.98
C CYS A 208 2.92 4.71 -6.81
N GLN A 209 3.55 5.81 -7.24
CA GLN A 209 5.01 5.96 -7.17
C GLN A 209 5.50 5.84 -5.73
N ARG A 210 6.57 5.06 -5.54
CA ARG A 210 7.20 4.63 -4.27
C ARG A 210 6.47 3.53 -3.49
N ASP A 211 5.26 3.13 -3.87
CA ASP A 211 4.68 1.86 -3.38
C ASP A 211 5.38 0.64 -3.99
N SER A 212 6.06 0.83 -5.13
CA SER A 212 6.88 -0.18 -5.81
C SER A 212 7.67 -1.07 -4.86
N GLY A 213 7.61 -2.37 -5.10
CA GLY A 213 8.22 -3.38 -4.23
C GLY A 213 7.40 -3.75 -3.00
N GLY A 214 6.38 -2.96 -2.65
CA GLY A 214 5.46 -3.23 -1.56
C GLY A 214 4.58 -4.48 -1.78
N PRO A 215 3.97 -4.98 -0.71
CA PRO A 215 3.18 -6.20 -0.71
C PRO A 215 1.81 -6.04 -1.37
N VAL A 216 1.34 -7.13 -1.98
CA VAL A 216 -0.10 -7.41 -2.14
C VAL A 216 -0.39 -8.71 -1.39
N VAL A 217 -1.15 -8.62 -0.31
CA VAL A 217 -1.47 -9.75 0.56
C VAL A 217 -2.93 -10.14 0.42
N CYS A 218 -3.17 -11.41 0.11
CA CYS A 218 -4.52 -11.96 0.03
C CYS A 218 -4.57 -13.20 0.91
N ASN A 219 -5.57 -13.31 1.79
CA ASN A 219 -5.73 -14.43 2.72
C ASN A 219 -4.45 -14.75 3.54
N GLY A 220 -3.71 -13.71 3.96
CA GLY A 220 -2.48 -13.86 4.74
C GLY A 220 -1.27 -14.39 3.98
N GLN A 221 -1.31 -14.39 2.64
CA GLN A 221 -0.18 -14.78 1.78
C GLN A 221 0.24 -13.65 0.83
N LEU A 222 1.54 -13.52 0.61
CA LEU A 222 2.10 -12.55 -0.33
C LEU A 222 1.85 -12.99 -1.78
N GLN A 223 0.75 -12.54 -2.37
CA GLN A 223 0.37 -12.92 -3.74
C GLN A 223 1.02 -12.04 -4.81
N GLY A 224 1.33 -10.78 -4.46
CA GLY A 224 1.86 -9.81 -5.41
C GLY A 224 2.96 -8.91 -4.84
N VAL A 225 3.71 -8.31 -5.75
CA VAL A 225 4.63 -7.21 -5.49
C VAL A 225 4.23 -6.04 -6.38
N VAL A 226 4.06 -4.84 -5.81
CA VAL A 226 3.77 -3.61 -6.55
C VAL A 226 4.85 -3.38 -7.60
N SER A 227 4.47 -3.32 -8.88
CA SER A 227 5.42 -3.25 -9.99
C SER A 227 5.22 -2.00 -10.85
N TRP A 228 4.09 -1.87 -11.55
CA TRP A 228 3.87 -0.74 -12.46
C TRP A 228 2.39 -0.46 -12.76
N GLY A 229 2.13 0.68 -13.39
CA GLY A 229 0.83 1.10 -13.91
C GLY A 229 1.00 2.29 -14.87
N HIS A 230 -0.01 2.60 -15.69
CA HIS A 230 -0.01 3.86 -16.45
C HIS A 230 -0.72 4.94 -15.65
N GLY A 231 0.07 5.86 -15.08
CA GLY A 231 -0.46 6.79 -14.08
C GLY A 231 -0.79 6.05 -12.77
N CYS A 232 -1.62 6.67 -11.94
CA CYS A 232 -2.15 6.07 -10.73
C CYS A 232 -3.65 6.33 -10.66
N ALA A 233 -4.43 5.29 -10.40
CA ALA A 233 -5.89 5.39 -10.24
C ALA A 233 -6.61 5.98 -11.45
N TRP A 234 -6.06 5.80 -12.64
CA TRP A 234 -6.70 6.22 -13.89
C TRP A 234 -7.72 5.18 -14.34
N LYS A 235 -8.84 5.64 -14.89
CA LYS A 235 -9.87 4.77 -15.46
C LYS A 235 -9.27 3.80 -16.49
N ASN A 236 -9.63 2.53 -16.40
CA ASN A 236 -9.16 1.40 -17.20
C ASN A 236 -7.64 1.13 -17.11
N ARG A 237 -6.93 1.70 -16.13
CA ARG A 237 -5.50 1.50 -15.89
C ARG A 237 -5.26 1.02 -14.45
N PRO A 238 -5.67 -0.22 -14.11
CA PRO A 238 -5.42 -0.78 -12.78
C PRO A 238 -3.93 -1.03 -12.57
N GLY A 239 -3.48 -1.07 -11.31
CA GLY A 239 -2.11 -1.47 -10.98
C GLY A 239 -1.77 -2.86 -11.50
N VAL A 240 -0.51 -3.05 -11.90
CA VAL A 240 0.07 -4.30 -12.37
C VAL A 240 1.12 -4.77 -11.36
N TYR A 241 1.02 -6.03 -10.97
CA TYR A 241 1.78 -6.62 -9.88
C TYR A 241 2.48 -7.88 -10.35
N THR A 242 3.69 -8.12 -9.83
CA THR A 242 4.41 -9.37 -10.09
C THR A 242 3.72 -10.51 -9.36
N LYS A 243 3.33 -11.57 -10.07
CA LYS A 243 2.63 -12.76 -9.53
C LYS A 243 3.59 -13.65 -8.75
N VAL A 244 3.66 -13.48 -7.44
CA VAL A 244 4.67 -14.11 -6.55
C VAL A 244 4.61 -15.63 -6.58
N TYR A 245 3.42 -16.22 -6.76
CA TYR A 245 3.24 -17.67 -6.88
C TYR A 245 4.17 -18.31 -7.93
N ASN A 246 4.44 -17.63 -9.04
CA ASN A 246 5.32 -18.14 -10.10
C ASN A 246 6.80 -18.19 -9.70
N TYR A 247 7.18 -17.59 -8.57
CA TYR A 247 8.56 -17.42 -8.12
C TYR A 247 8.87 -18.16 -6.82
N VAL A 248 7.91 -18.89 -6.24
CA VAL A 248 8.08 -19.56 -4.94
C VAL A 248 9.30 -20.49 -4.94
N ASP A 249 9.49 -21.27 -6.00
CA ASP A 249 10.64 -22.18 -6.12
C ASP A 249 11.95 -21.40 -6.24
N TRP A 250 12.00 -20.39 -7.12
CA TRP A 250 13.17 -19.51 -7.25
C TRP A 250 13.52 -18.82 -5.93
N ILE A 251 12.53 -18.36 -5.17
CA ILE A 251 12.73 -17.73 -3.86
C ILE A 251 13.40 -18.73 -2.91
N LYS A 252 12.84 -19.94 -2.78
CA LYS A 252 13.36 -20.98 -1.90
C LYS A 252 14.77 -21.41 -2.28
N ASP A 253 15.01 -21.68 -3.56
CA ASP A 253 16.32 -22.10 -4.07
C ASP A 253 17.36 -21.00 -3.87
N THR A 254 16.99 -19.74 -4.11
CA THR A 254 17.89 -18.60 -3.91
C THR A 254 18.22 -18.43 -2.43
N ILE A 255 17.25 -18.55 -1.53
CA ILE A 255 17.50 -18.50 -0.08
C ILE A 255 18.44 -19.63 0.32
N ALA A 256 18.16 -20.87 -0.07
CA ALA A 256 18.99 -22.03 0.29
C ALA A 256 20.43 -21.91 -0.22
N ALA A 257 20.63 -21.43 -1.45
CA ALA A 257 21.95 -21.23 -2.05
C ALA A 257 22.74 -20.04 -1.47
N ASN A 258 22.12 -19.22 -0.62
CA ASN A 258 22.72 -18.00 -0.08
C ASN A 258 22.52 -17.85 1.44
N SER A 259 22.06 -18.89 2.14
CA SER A 259 21.85 -18.87 3.59
C SER A 259 23.16 -18.90 4.35
#